data_AF-A0A127T1Q4-F1
#
_entry.id   AF-A0A127T1Q4-F1
#
_cell.length_a   1.000
_cell.length_b   1.000
_cell.length_c   1.000
_cell.angle_alpha   90.00
_cell.angle_beta   90.00
_cell.angle_gamma   90.00
#
_symmetry.space_group_name_H-M   'P 1'
#
loop_
_entity.id
_entity.type
_entity.pdbx_description
1 polymer ?
#
loop_
_entity_poly.entity_id
_entity_poly.type
_entity_poly.pdbx_seq_one_letter_code
_entity_poly.pdbx_strand_id
1 'polypeptide(L)'
;MVEEEDGFNTRTAGMGESYYSLPHVVDHLNSLKESYKADPLSVPAIVVQVLNGRPVLRQGACRIRAVALANIELAEEGRELITSIRCEEFRGSRDPTHVIWTQA
;
A
#
# COMPACT_ATOMS: atom_id res chain seq x y z
N MET A 1 -8.50 -5.55 -1.84
CA MET A 1 -7.12 -5.56 -1.34
C MET A 1 -6.23 -5.11 -2.50
N VAL A 2 -5.22 -4.28 -2.26
CA VAL A 2 -4.33 -3.76 -3.32
C VAL A 2 -3.18 -4.75 -3.53
N GLU A 3 -2.76 -4.98 -4.77
CA GLU A 3 -1.69 -5.93 -5.12
C GLU A 3 -0.31 -5.23 -5.15
N GLU A 4 0.73 -5.87 -4.58
CA GLU A 4 2.13 -5.45 -4.70
C GLU A 4 2.78 -6.20 -5.88
N GLU A 5 3.57 -5.50 -6.71
CA GLU A 5 4.24 -6.07 -7.89
C GLU A 5 5.72 -5.63 -7.88
N ASP A 6 6.61 -6.60 -8.09
CA ASP A 6 8.05 -6.39 -8.06
C ASP A 6 8.49 -5.50 -9.25
N GLY A 7 9.37 -4.54 -8.99
CA GLY A 7 9.77 -3.53 -9.98
C GLY A 7 8.76 -2.39 -10.21
N PHE A 8 7.54 -2.49 -9.69
CA PHE A 8 6.52 -1.43 -9.75
C PHE A 8 6.37 -0.68 -8.41
N ASN A 9 6.47 -1.41 -7.29
CA ASN A 9 6.02 -0.94 -5.96
C ASN A 9 7.08 -0.97 -4.85
N THR A 10 8.19 -1.64 -5.10
CA THR A 10 9.19 -1.94 -4.08
C THR A 10 10.42 -1.06 -4.27
N ARG A 11 10.40 0.14 -3.69
CA ARG A 11 11.64 0.87 -3.35
C ARG A 11 12.29 0.25 -2.11
N THR A 12 12.49 -1.07 -2.12
CA THR A 12 13.14 -1.82 -1.03
C THR A 12 14.66 -1.66 -1.07
N ALA A 13 15.20 -0.70 -1.84
CA ALA A 13 16.63 -0.55 -2.12
C ALA A 13 17.30 -1.85 -2.60
N GLY A 14 16.55 -2.75 -3.26
CA GLY A 14 17.03 -4.07 -3.68
C GLY A 14 17.08 -5.12 -2.56
N MET A 15 16.57 -4.81 -1.36
CA MET A 15 16.60 -5.68 -0.18
C MET A 15 15.33 -6.54 -0.02
N GLY A 16 14.31 -6.36 -0.87
CA GLY A 16 13.04 -7.07 -0.75
C GLY A 16 12.40 -6.92 0.64
N GLU A 17 11.91 -8.03 1.21
CA GLU A 17 11.30 -8.04 2.54
C GLU A 17 12.22 -7.57 3.67
N SER A 18 13.53 -7.80 3.55
CA SER A 18 14.49 -7.43 4.61
C SER A 18 14.61 -5.92 4.82
N TYR A 19 14.18 -5.11 3.84
CA TYR A 19 14.06 -3.66 3.98
C TYR A 19 13.18 -3.27 5.19
N TYR A 20 12.10 -4.01 5.41
CA TYR A 20 11.13 -3.71 6.48
C TYR A 20 11.61 -4.13 7.87
N SER A 21 12.74 -4.84 7.95
CA SER A 21 13.39 -5.19 9.21
C SER A 21 14.45 -4.16 9.64
N LEU A 22 14.75 -3.15 8.80
CA LEU A 22 15.68 -2.08 9.18
C LEU A 22 15.09 -1.26 10.35
N PRO A 23 15.87 -0.94 11.40
CA PRO A 23 15.35 -0.30 12.61
C PRO A 23 14.51 0.95 12.35
N HIS A 24 15.03 1.87 11.51
CA HIS A 24 14.30 3.10 11.16
C HIS A 24 13.01 2.85 10.35
N VAL A 25 12.93 1.75 9.61
CA VAL A 25 11.71 1.36 8.90
C VAL A 25 10.70 0.75 9.88
N VAL A 26 11.17 -0.07 10.83
CA VAL A 26 10.33 -0.60 11.92
C VAL A 26 9.74 0.54 12.76
N ASP A 27 10.55 1.53 13.15
CA ASP A 27 10.08 2.70 13.89
C ASP A 27 9.03 3.48 13.10
N HIS A 28 9.25 3.65 11.80
CA HIS A 28 8.28 4.31 10.91
C HIS A 28 6.97 3.53 10.79
N LEU A 29 7.04 2.19 10.65
CA LEU A 29 5.87 1.31 10.61
C LEU A 29 5.07 1.39 11.91
N ASN A 30 5.74 1.39 13.07
CA ASN A 30 5.09 1.54 14.36
C ASN A 30 4.40 2.90 14.50
N SER A 31 5.04 3.99 14.08
CA SER A 31 4.43 5.32 14.09
C SER A 31 3.19 5.41 13.19
N LEU A 32 3.25 4.83 11.99
CA LEU A 32 2.10 4.75 11.08
C LEU A 32 0.98 3.89 11.67
N LYS A 33 1.31 2.75 12.28
CA LYS A 33 0.36 1.84 12.93
C LYS A 33 -0.45 2.56 13.99
N GLU A 34 0.20 3.27 14.92
CA GLU A 34 -0.49 4.06 15.94
C GLU A 34 -1.37 5.17 15.34
N SER A 35 -0.89 5.82 14.27
CA SER A 35 -1.68 6.84 13.56
C SER A 35 -2.95 6.25 12.94
N TYR A 36 -2.86 5.05 12.37
CA TYR A 36 -4.00 4.33 11.82
C TYR A 36 -4.98 3.86 12.90
N LYS A 37 -4.50 3.41 14.07
CA LYS A 37 -5.36 3.05 15.21
C LYS A 37 -6.12 4.26 15.78
N ALA A 38 -5.56 5.46 15.63
CA ALA A 38 -6.15 6.70 16.13
C ALA A 38 -7.21 7.28 15.17
N ASP A 39 -6.84 7.50 13.89
CA ASP A 39 -7.77 7.97 12.85
C ASP A 39 -7.25 7.52 11.46
N PRO A 40 -7.83 6.45 10.87
CA PRO A 40 -7.42 5.94 9.56
C PRO A 40 -7.54 6.94 8.40
N LEU A 41 -8.41 7.93 8.52
CA LEU A 41 -8.66 8.92 7.47
C LEU A 41 -7.78 10.17 7.61
N SER A 42 -7.09 10.33 8.75
CA SER A 42 -6.07 11.37 8.94
C SER A 42 -4.75 11.05 8.24
N VAL A 43 -4.47 9.75 8.02
CA VAL A 43 -3.20 9.32 7.42
C VAL A 43 -3.20 9.64 5.91
N PRO A 44 -2.08 10.16 5.35
CA PRO A 44 -2.00 10.45 3.92
C PRO A 44 -2.31 9.24 3.05
N ALA A 45 -2.93 9.49 1.90
CA ALA A 45 -3.41 8.44 1.01
C ALA A 45 -2.28 7.49 0.56
N ILE A 46 -2.66 6.24 0.31
CA ILE A 46 -1.90 5.39 -0.60
C ILE A 46 -2.17 5.82 -2.03
N VAL A 47 -1.23 5.54 -2.93
CA VAL A 47 -1.42 5.77 -4.36
C VAL A 47 -1.51 4.42 -5.04
N VAL A 48 -2.55 4.23 -5.85
CA VAL A 48 -2.76 3.02 -6.66
C VAL A 48 -2.86 3.38 -8.13
N GLN A 49 -2.55 2.46 -9.02
CA GLN A 49 -2.88 2.56 -10.45
C GLN A 49 -3.82 1.41 -10.83
N VAL A 50 -4.88 1.72 -11.57
CA VAL A 50 -5.77 0.69 -12.10
C VAL A 50 -5.15 0.09 -13.35
N LEU A 51 -4.73 -1.17 -13.28
CA LEU A 51 -4.22 -1.95 -14.41
C LEU A 51 -5.19 -3.10 -14.68
N ASN A 52 -5.73 -3.18 -15.91
CA ASN A 52 -6.71 -4.21 -16.30
C ASN A 52 -7.90 -4.34 -15.33
N GLY A 53 -8.39 -3.21 -14.81
CA GLY A 53 -9.50 -3.17 -13.84
C GLY A 53 -9.12 -3.53 -12.40
N ARG A 54 -7.83 -3.76 -12.10
CA ARG A 54 -7.34 -4.09 -10.75
C ARG A 54 -6.50 -2.95 -10.17
N PRO A 55 -6.71 -2.56 -8.90
CA PRO A 55 -5.86 -1.58 -8.24
C PRO A 55 -4.52 -2.22 -7.84
N VAL A 56 -3.45 -1.77 -8.48
CA VAL A 56 -2.07 -2.12 -8.13
C VAL A 56 -1.49 -0.99 -7.30
N LEU A 57 -0.74 -1.28 -6.25
CA LEU A 57 -0.09 -0.24 -5.45
C LEU A 57 0.84 0.58 -6.37
N ARG A 58 1.19 1.80 -5.96
CA ARG A 58 2.23 2.64 -6.59
C ARG A 58 3.09 3.28 -5.53
N GLN A 59 2.45 3.79 -4.48
CA GLN A 59 3.11 4.39 -3.33
C GLN A 59 2.35 4.07 -2.04
N GLY A 60 3.09 3.92 -0.94
CA GLY A 60 2.50 3.66 0.37
C GLY A 60 2.62 2.22 0.87
N ALA A 61 3.64 1.46 0.45
CA ALA A 61 3.86 0.08 0.94
C ALA A 61 3.97 0.02 2.48
N CYS A 62 4.71 0.94 3.10
CA CYS A 62 4.76 1.02 4.57
C CYS A 62 3.38 1.29 5.20
N ARG A 63 2.51 2.06 4.52
CA ARG A 63 1.15 2.33 5.00
C ARG A 63 0.28 1.08 4.94
N ILE A 64 0.32 0.32 3.84
CA ILE A 64 -0.41 -0.95 3.73
C ILE A 64 0.02 -1.92 4.84
N ARG A 65 1.33 -2.07 5.05
CA ARG A 65 1.88 -2.91 6.11
C ARG A 65 1.48 -2.43 7.50
N ALA A 66 1.52 -1.13 7.75
CA ALA A 66 1.10 -0.56 9.03
C ALA A 66 -0.39 -0.79 9.32
N VAL A 67 -1.27 -0.72 8.32
CA VAL A 67 -2.69 -1.07 8.48
C VAL A 67 -2.86 -2.54 8.85
N ALA A 68 -2.12 -3.44 8.22
CA ALA A 68 -2.15 -4.86 8.56
C ALA A 68 -1.71 -5.10 10.01
N LEU A 69 -0.61 -4.48 10.44
CA LEU A 69 -0.12 -4.54 11.82
C LEU A 69 -1.15 -3.96 12.81
N ALA A 70 -1.77 -2.83 12.48
CA ALA A 70 -2.80 -2.21 13.31
C ALA A 70 -4.00 -3.13 13.49
N ASN A 71 -4.46 -3.78 12.41
CA ASN A 71 -5.58 -4.71 12.47
C ASN A 71 -5.29 -5.98 13.26
N ILE A 72 -4.04 -6.46 13.28
CA ILE A 72 -3.63 -7.57 14.16
C ILE A 72 -3.83 -7.18 15.62
N GLU A 73 -3.29 -6.04 16.05
CA GLU A 73 -3.43 -5.59 17.44
C GLU A 73 -4.88 -5.24 17.80
N LEU A 74 -5.63 -4.60 16.90
CA LEU A 74 -7.04 -4.30 17.13
C LEU A 74 -7.85 -5.59 17.31
N ALA A 75 -7.55 -6.64 16.54
CA ALA A 75 -8.19 -7.95 16.70
C ALA A 75 -7.86 -8.58 18.07
N GLU A 76 -6.60 -8.53 18.49
CA GLU A 76 -6.15 -9.00 19.81
C GLU A 76 -6.78 -8.22 20.97
N GLU A 77 -6.97 -6.91 20.79
CA GLU A 77 -7.67 -6.01 21.72
C GLU A 77 -9.20 -6.17 21.69
N GLY A 78 -9.76 -6.94 20.74
CA GLY A 78 -11.20 -7.11 20.56
C GLY A 78 -11.92 -5.85 20.03
N ARG A 79 -11.19 -4.98 19.33
CA ARG A 79 -11.69 -3.71 18.76
C ARG A 79 -12.07 -3.87 17.29
N GLU A 80 -12.84 -2.90 16.80
CA GLU A 80 -13.22 -2.83 15.39
C GLU A 80 -11.99 -2.68 14.49
N LEU A 81 -11.97 -3.43 13.38
CA LEU A 81 -10.90 -3.39 12.40
C LEU A 81 -11.03 -2.20 11.47
N ILE A 82 -9.89 -1.72 10.99
CA ILE A 82 -9.82 -0.69 9.96
C ILE A 82 -10.27 -1.30 8.64
N THR A 83 -11.40 -0.82 8.12
CA THR A 83 -11.98 -1.26 6.84
C THR A 83 -11.82 -0.22 5.72
N SER A 84 -11.45 1.01 6.06
CA SER A 84 -11.33 2.13 5.12
C SER A 84 -10.09 2.98 5.41
N ILE A 85 -9.38 3.34 4.36
CA ILE A 85 -8.23 4.27 4.38
C ILE A 85 -8.30 5.19 3.16
N ARG A 86 -7.55 6.29 3.19
CA ARG A 86 -7.44 7.18 2.04
C ARG A 86 -6.66 6.52 0.90
N CYS A 87 -7.20 6.63 -0.31
CA CYS A 87 -6.62 6.06 -1.53
C CYS A 87 -6.77 7.06 -2.68
N GLU A 88 -5.70 7.26 -3.45
CA GLU A 88 -5.65 8.11 -4.64
C GLU A 88 -5.26 7.30 -5.87
N GLU A 89 -5.93 7.55 -7.00
CA GLU A 89 -5.64 6.91 -8.27
C GLU A 89 -4.57 7.70 -9.04
N PHE A 90 -3.45 7.07 -9.35
CA PHE A 90 -2.47 7.53 -10.32
C PHE A 90 -2.95 7.22 -11.73
N ARG A 91 -3.34 8.27 -12.47
CA ARG A 91 -3.88 8.14 -13.83
C ARG A 91 -2.82 8.16 -14.95
N GLY A 92 -1.55 8.46 -14.62
CA GLY A 92 -0.51 8.73 -15.61
C GLY A 92 -0.83 9.93 -16.51
N SER A 93 0.15 10.44 -17.25
CA SER A 93 -0.13 11.22 -18.46
C SER A 93 -0.64 10.24 -19.52
N ARG A 94 -1.90 10.39 -19.96
CA ARG A 94 -2.48 9.58 -21.04
C ARG A 94 -1.55 9.62 -22.27
N ASP A 95 -0.88 8.51 -22.58
CA ASP A 95 -0.43 8.23 -23.95
C ASP A 95 -1.19 7.00 -24.45
N PRO A 96 -2.21 7.16 -25.30
CA PRO A 96 -2.99 6.06 -25.84
C PRO A 96 -2.25 5.48 -27.04
N THR A 97 -1.15 4.76 -26.83
CA THR A 97 -0.45 4.09 -27.94
C THR A 97 -0.21 2.61 -27.69
N HIS A 98 -1.01 1.83 -28.41
CA HIS A 98 -0.80 0.45 -28.87
C HIS A 98 -0.85 -0.69 -27.84
N VAL A 99 -2.03 -1.30 -27.74
CA VAL A 99 -2.13 -2.77 -27.66
C VAL A 99 -2.97 -3.24 -28.84
N ILE A 100 -2.27 -3.70 -29.88
CA ILE A 100 -2.85 -4.42 -31.01
C ILE A 100 -3.33 -5.77 -30.46
N TRP A 101 -4.64 -6.01 -30.50
CA TRP A 101 -5.18 -7.35 -30.32
C TRP A 101 -4.93 -8.14 -31.60
N THR A 102 -4.14 -9.20 -31.52
CA THR A 102 -4.17 -10.30 -32.48
C THR A 102 -4.44 -11.58 -31.68
N GLN A 103 -5.67 -12.09 -31.81
CA GLN A 103 -5.97 -13.49 -31.52
C GLN A 103 -5.51 -14.33 -32.73
N ALA A 104 -4.78 -15.39 -32.45
CA ALA A 104 -4.68 -16.58 -33.30
C ALA A 104 -5.26 -17.75 -32.52
#